data_AF-A0A8B8YDE7-F1
#
_entry.id   AF-A0A8B8YDE7-F1
#
_cell.length_a   1.000
_cell.length_b   1.000
_cell.length_c   1.000
_cell.angle_alpha   90.00
_cell.angle_beta   90.00
_cell.angle_gamma   90.00
#
_symmetry.space_group_name_H-M   'P 1'
#
loop_
_entity.id
_entity.type
_entity.pdbx_description
1 polymer ?
#
loop_
_entity_poly.entity_id
_entity_poly.type
_entity_poly.pdbx_seq_one_letter_code
_entity_poly.pdbx_strand_id
1 'polypeptide(L)'
;MLQYPYFCRIYKKFLSCWLESGIFNLGVWPKKIHATAERYNEYEAQEQTDQTGAQELQDRDSEAMTKLHIPVMVDEVVRCLAPQKGQFFLDMTFGSGGHTRAILQKESDITLYALDRDPTAYAIAEQLSELYPKQIRAILSQFSQAEALLMKAGVQPGTLDGVLLDLGCSSMQLDAPERGFSLRKDGPLDMRMDGCRYPDMPTAADVVNALDQQALASILRTYGEEKHAKKIASAIVQARSIYPITRTQQLASIVAE
;
A
#
# COMPACT_ATOMS: atom_id res chain seq x y z
N MET A 1 9.58 28.67 -1.01
CA MET A 1 8.85 29.28 0.12
C MET A 1 7.39 28.89 -0.01
N LEU A 2 7.02 27.75 0.57
CA LEU A 2 5.64 27.33 0.78
C LEU A 2 5.49 27.25 2.30
N GLN A 3 4.86 28.25 2.89
CA GLN A 3 4.51 28.23 4.31
C GLN A 3 3.25 27.37 4.44
N TYR A 4 3.35 26.24 5.15
CA TYR A 4 2.20 25.49 5.66
C TYR A 4 1.79 26.11 7.01
N PRO A 5 0.66 26.82 7.13
CA PRO A 5 0.27 27.45 8.38
C PRO A 5 -0.85 26.64 9.04
N TYR A 6 -0.61 25.38 9.43
CA TYR A 6 -1.63 24.62 10.18
C TYR A 6 -1.10 23.80 11.37
N PHE A 7 0.21 23.81 11.61
CA PHE A 7 0.79 23.28 12.84
C PHE A 7 1.54 24.37 13.58
N CYS A 8 0.85 25.07 14.50
CA CYS A 8 1.54 25.70 15.64
C CYS A 8 0.57 26.14 16.75
N ARG A 9 0.63 25.43 17.88
CA ARG A 9 0.69 26.09 19.20
C ARG A 9 1.62 25.34 20.17
N ILE A 10 2.90 25.78 20.13
CA ILE A 10 3.90 25.93 21.23
C ILE A 10 4.59 24.61 21.72
N TYR A 11 5.92 24.38 21.62
CA TYR A 11 7.09 25.18 22.03
C TYR A 11 8.29 25.17 21.03
N LYS A 12 9.02 26.30 20.98
CA LYS A 12 10.25 26.62 20.21
C LYS A 12 11.53 26.01 20.83
N LYS A 13 12.52 25.58 20.02
CA LYS A 13 13.83 26.27 19.77
C LYS A 13 14.77 25.47 18.82
N PHE A 14 15.46 26.20 17.91
CA PHE A 14 16.60 25.84 17.02
C PHE A 14 16.26 24.93 15.80
N LEU A 15 16.68 25.18 14.55
CA LEU A 15 17.45 26.24 13.88
C LEU A 15 17.14 26.13 12.37
N SER A 16 16.99 27.26 11.69
CA SER A 16 16.90 27.40 10.23
C SER A 16 18.26 27.21 9.54
N CYS A 17 18.30 26.55 8.37
CA CYS A 17 19.05 27.04 7.21
C CYS A 17 18.86 26.17 5.95
N TRP A 18 18.93 26.86 4.81
CA TRP A 18 19.25 26.42 3.45
C TRP A 18 18.12 26.12 2.46
N LEU A 19 18.17 26.95 1.41
CA LEU A 19 17.38 27.09 0.20
C LEU A 19 18.34 26.74 -0.96
N GLU A 20 17.78 26.52 -2.15
CA GLU A 20 18.44 26.45 -3.48
C GLU A 20 19.02 25.10 -3.91
N SER A 21 18.34 24.44 -4.86
CA SER A 21 18.71 24.51 -6.29
C SER A 21 18.00 23.43 -7.11
N GLY A 22 17.62 23.76 -8.34
CA GLY A 22 17.58 22.78 -9.42
C GLY A 22 16.21 22.38 -9.96
N ILE A 23 15.73 23.17 -10.92
CA ILE A 23 14.73 22.79 -11.91
C ILE A 23 15.24 21.57 -12.70
N PHE A 24 14.44 20.51 -12.81
CA PHE A 24 14.65 19.47 -13.83
C PHE A 24 13.40 19.30 -14.69
N ASN A 25 13.63 19.45 -15.98
CA ASN A 25 12.68 19.39 -17.07
C ASN A 25 12.45 17.91 -17.44
N LEU A 26 11.25 17.39 -17.24
CA LEU A 26 10.90 16.02 -17.65
C LEU A 26 10.38 16.04 -19.09
N GLY A 27 11.31 15.75 -20.00
CA GLY A 27 11.05 15.55 -21.41
C GLY A 27 10.25 14.27 -21.68
N VAL A 28 9.41 14.41 -22.71
CA VAL A 28 8.51 13.42 -23.33
C VAL A 28 9.19 12.07 -23.59
N TRP A 29 8.54 10.98 -23.15
CA TRP A 29 8.89 9.60 -23.51
C TRP A 29 8.19 9.15 -24.80
N PRO A 30 8.88 8.45 -25.72
CA PRO A 30 8.24 7.88 -26.91
C PRO A 30 7.56 6.53 -26.60
N LYS A 31 6.25 6.46 -26.86
CA LYS A 31 5.45 5.22 -26.91
C LYS A 31 5.82 4.40 -28.15
N LYS A 32 6.04 3.09 -27.96
CA LYS A 32 5.67 2.03 -28.93
C LYS A 32 6.03 0.65 -28.36
N ILE A 33 5.03 -0.15 -27.99
CA ILE A 33 5.08 -1.60 -28.11
C ILE A 33 3.73 -2.09 -28.61
N HIS A 34 3.76 -2.92 -29.64
CA HIS A 34 2.64 -3.56 -30.31
C HIS A 34 1.98 -4.61 -29.41
N ALA A 35 0.66 -4.58 -29.31
CA ALA A 35 -0.14 -5.69 -28.76
C ALA A 35 -0.78 -6.45 -29.94
N THR A 36 -0.40 -7.71 -30.11
CA THR A 36 -1.12 -8.69 -30.94
C THR A 36 -1.87 -9.62 -29.99
N ALA A 37 -3.19 -9.51 -30.03
CA ALA A 37 -4.12 -10.40 -29.36
C ALA A 37 -4.49 -11.53 -30.31
N GLU A 38 -4.29 -12.80 -29.92
CA GLU A 38 -5.02 -13.93 -30.51
C GLU A 38 -5.26 -15.07 -29.49
N ARG A 39 -6.55 -15.41 -29.38
CA ARG A 39 -7.20 -16.72 -29.14
C ARG A 39 -6.84 -17.53 -27.88
N TYR A 40 -7.82 -17.60 -26.98
CA TYR A 40 -8.15 -18.83 -26.24
C TYR A 40 -9.68 -18.96 -26.17
N ASN A 41 -10.22 -19.94 -26.88
CA ASN A 41 -11.58 -20.45 -26.74
C ASN A 41 -11.48 -21.94 -27.07
N GLU A 42 -11.56 -22.79 -26.05
CA GLU A 42 -12.03 -24.18 -26.07
C GLU A 42 -11.73 -24.80 -24.69
N TYR A 43 -12.48 -25.84 -24.33
CA TYR A 43 -12.50 -26.56 -23.05
C TYR A 43 -13.53 -26.10 -22.00
N GLU A 44 -14.80 -26.03 -22.39
CA GLU A 44 -15.88 -26.55 -21.54
C GLU A 44 -16.27 -27.94 -22.05
N ALA A 45 -15.92 -28.99 -21.30
CA ALA A 45 -16.67 -30.24 -21.25
C ALA A 45 -16.17 -31.12 -20.10
N GLN A 46 -17.10 -31.42 -19.20
CA GLN A 46 -17.11 -32.56 -18.26
C GLN A 46 -16.16 -32.49 -17.06
N GLU A 47 -16.75 -32.25 -15.89
CA GLU A 47 -16.79 -33.28 -14.83
C GLU A 47 -17.82 -32.89 -13.74
N GLN A 48 -18.96 -33.59 -13.77
CA GLN A 48 -19.86 -33.72 -12.64
C GLN A 48 -19.57 -35.08 -12.01
N THR A 49 -18.81 -35.09 -10.92
CA THR A 49 -19.01 -36.01 -9.78
C THR A 49 -18.27 -35.48 -8.57
N ASP A 50 -18.97 -35.51 -7.44
CA ASP A 50 -18.48 -35.48 -6.05
C ASP A 50 -18.74 -34.19 -5.25
N GLN A 51 -19.99 -34.03 -4.84
CA GLN A 51 -20.48 -32.92 -4.00
C GLN A 51 -20.12 -33.06 -2.52
N THR A 52 -19.32 -34.05 -2.11
CA THR A 52 -18.97 -34.27 -0.70
C THR A 52 -17.61 -33.67 -0.33
N GLY A 53 -16.69 -33.49 -1.29
CA GLY A 53 -15.37 -32.89 -1.06
C GLY A 53 -15.34 -31.35 -1.15
N ALA A 54 -16.34 -30.74 -1.80
CA ALA A 54 -16.40 -29.29 -2.00
C ALA A 54 -16.69 -28.52 -0.69
N GLN A 55 -17.44 -29.12 0.24
CA GLN A 55 -17.72 -28.51 1.55
C GLN A 55 -16.50 -28.50 2.47
N GLU A 56 -15.69 -29.58 2.50
CA GLU A 56 -14.45 -29.60 3.31
C GLU A 56 -13.36 -28.68 2.75
N LEU A 57 -13.32 -28.44 1.44
CA LEU A 57 -12.43 -27.45 0.82
C LEU A 57 -12.88 -26.01 1.10
N GLN A 58 -14.18 -25.74 1.05
CA GLN A 58 -14.75 -24.43 1.40
C GLN A 58 -14.61 -24.11 2.90
N ASP A 59 -14.78 -25.10 3.77
CA ASP A 59 -14.61 -24.91 5.22
C ASP A 59 -13.13 -24.68 5.59
N ARG A 60 -12.17 -25.32 4.92
CA ARG A 60 -10.74 -25.04 5.14
C ARG A 60 -10.30 -23.67 4.61
N ASP A 61 -10.84 -23.22 3.48
CA ASP A 61 -10.56 -21.88 2.95
C ASP A 61 -11.24 -20.79 3.80
N SER A 62 -12.41 -21.10 4.38
CA SER A 62 -13.12 -20.26 5.38
C SER A 62 -12.39 -20.21 6.73
N GLU A 63 -11.86 -21.34 7.22
CA GLU A 63 -11.01 -21.42 8.42
C GLU A 63 -9.65 -20.73 8.22
N ALA A 64 -9.09 -20.77 7.01
CA ALA A 64 -7.87 -20.03 6.67
C ALA A 64 -8.13 -18.52 6.57
N MET A 65 -9.33 -18.11 6.12
CA MET A 65 -9.81 -16.72 6.12
C MET A 65 -10.02 -16.15 7.54
N THR A 66 -10.12 -17.02 8.56
CA THR A 66 -10.38 -16.65 9.96
C THR A 66 -9.18 -16.74 10.90
N LYS A 67 -7.94 -16.78 10.38
CA LYS A 67 -6.85 -16.11 11.10
C LYS A 67 -7.03 -14.61 10.95
N LEU A 68 -8.01 -14.07 11.69
CA LEU A 68 -8.20 -12.63 11.87
C LEU A 68 -6.85 -12.05 12.29
N HIS A 69 -6.20 -11.36 11.36
CA HIS A 69 -4.99 -10.60 11.65
C HIS A 69 -5.35 -9.58 12.72
N ILE A 70 -4.84 -9.79 13.94
CA ILE A 70 -5.02 -8.85 15.04
C ILE A 70 -4.16 -7.63 14.70
N PRO A 71 -4.73 -6.42 14.60
CA PRO A 71 -3.97 -5.23 14.29
C PRO A 71 -2.92 -4.94 15.37
N VAL A 72 -1.79 -4.37 14.95
CA VAL A 72 -0.69 -4.05 15.85
C VAL A 72 -1.16 -3.00 16.85
N MET A 73 -0.99 -3.27 18.15
CA MET A 73 -1.32 -2.32 19.23
C MET A 73 -2.78 -1.83 19.20
N VAL A 74 -3.73 -2.70 18.82
CA VAL A 74 -5.15 -2.34 18.68
C VAL A 74 -5.74 -1.72 19.95
N ASP A 75 -5.41 -2.26 21.12
CA ASP A 75 -5.92 -1.77 22.41
C ASP A 75 -5.36 -0.39 22.76
N GLU A 76 -4.07 -0.16 22.50
CA GLU A 76 -3.43 1.15 22.64
C GLU A 76 -4.07 2.18 21.72
N VAL A 77 -4.27 1.84 20.45
CA VAL A 77 -4.89 2.74 19.47
C VAL A 77 -6.29 3.14 19.90
N VAL A 78 -7.15 2.17 20.25
CA VAL A 78 -8.53 2.45 20.69
C VAL A 78 -8.55 3.27 21.97
N ARG A 79 -7.66 3.00 22.92
CA ARG A 79 -7.53 3.77 24.17
C ARG A 79 -7.03 5.19 23.94
N CYS A 80 -6.08 5.39 23.03
CA CYS A 80 -5.55 6.72 22.69
C CYS A 80 -6.59 7.56 21.94
N LEU A 81 -7.35 6.97 21.02
CA LEU A 81 -8.41 7.66 20.28
C LEU A 81 -9.65 7.91 21.15
N ALA A 82 -9.91 7.05 22.14
CA ALA A 82 -10.99 7.17 23.11
C ALA A 82 -12.35 7.59 22.48
N PRO A 83 -12.84 6.85 21.45
CA PRO A 83 -13.95 7.32 20.62
C PRO A 83 -15.22 7.57 21.45
N GLN A 84 -15.84 8.72 21.18
CA GLN A 84 -17.09 9.18 21.79
C GLN A 84 -18.16 9.37 20.73
N LYS A 85 -19.41 9.32 21.16
CA LYS A 85 -20.58 9.57 20.33
C LYS A 85 -20.47 10.88 19.53
N GLY A 86 -20.77 10.81 18.24
CA GLY A 86 -20.84 11.92 17.30
C GLY A 86 -19.49 12.34 16.70
N GLN A 87 -18.40 11.66 17.05
CA GLN A 87 -17.06 12.03 16.59
C GLN A 87 -16.73 11.55 15.17
N PHE A 88 -15.76 12.23 14.55
CA PHE A 88 -15.27 11.96 13.21
C PHE A 88 -13.81 11.51 13.25
N PHE A 89 -13.52 10.39 12.59
CA PHE A 89 -12.19 9.81 12.52
C PHE A 89 -11.76 9.58 11.08
N LEU A 90 -10.45 9.59 10.85
CA LEU A 90 -9.85 9.21 9.59
C LEU A 90 -8.84 8.09 9.82
N ASP A 91 -9.07 6.94 9.21
CA ASP A 91 -8.07 5.88 9.06
C ASP A 91 -7.39 6.06 7.71
N MET A 92 -6.14 6.54 7.71
CA MET A 92 -5.38 6.86 6.50
C MET A 92 -4.73 5.62 5.85
N THR A 93 -4.80 4.47 6.50
CA THR A 93 -4.12 3.21 6.13
C THR A 93 -5.05 2.05 6.47
N PHE A 94 -6.27 2.09 5.93
CA PHE A 94 -7.34 1.17 6.32
C PHE A 94 -6.92 -0.30 6.25
N GLY A 95 -6.17 -0.70 5.22
CA GLY A 95 -5.69 -2.07 5.05
C GLY A 95 -6.84 -3.07 5.03
N SER A 96 -6.83 -4.05 5.95
CA SER A 96 -7.93 -5.00 6.11
C SER A 96 -9.06 -4.48 7.00
N GLY A 97 -8.92 -3.29 7.59
CA GLY A 97 -9.92 -2.60 8.41
C GLY A 97 -9.99 -3.06 9.86
N GLY A 98 -8.94 -3.70 10.39
CA GLY A 98 -8.97 -4.22 11.75
C GLY A 98 -9.04 -3.13 12.82
N HIS A 99 -8.25 -2.05 12.69
CA HIS A 99 -8.35 -0.90 13.59
C HIS A 99 -9.69 -0.18 13.47
N THR A 100 -10.12 0.11 12.25
CA THR A 100 -11.44 0.71 11.98
C THR A 100 -12.58 -0.08 12.64
N ARG A 101 -12.58 -1.41 12.54
CA ARG A 101 -13.58 -2.27 13.21
C ARG A 101 -13.48 -2.20 14.74
N ALA A 102 -12.27 -2.20 15.31
CA ALA A 102 -12.09 -2.09 16.76
C ALA A 102 -12.58 -0.75 17.31
N ILE A 103 -12.37 0.35 16.57
CA ILE A 103 -12.88 1.69 16.91
C ILE A 103 -14.42 1.68 16.87
N LEU A 104 -15.03 1.15 15.79
CA LEU A 104 -16.49 1.01 15.67
C LEU A 104 -17.12 0.13 16.76
N GLN A 105 -16.43 -0.94 17.16
CA GLN A 105 -16.87 -1.82 18.25
C GLN A 105 -16.88 -1.09 19.59
N LYS A 106 -15.95 -0.14 19.79
CA LYS A 106 -15.88 0.65 21.01
C LYS A 106 -16.99 1.70 21.09
N GLU A 107 -17.29 2.36 19.98
CA GLU A 107 -18.39 3.31 19.84
C GLU A 107 -18.93 3.25 18.39
N SER A 108 -20.24 3.04 18.26
CA SER A 108 -20.90 2.79 16.97
C SER A 108 -21.55 4.02 16.36
N ASP A 109 -21.76 5.07 17.16
CA ASP A 109 -22.29 6.36 16.70
C ASP A 109 -21.13 7.33 16.44
N ILE A 110 -20.29 6.98 15.47
CA ILE A 110 -19.17 7.79 14.96
C ILE A 110 -19.16 7.75 13.44
N THR A 111 -18.46 8.69 12.83
CA THR A 111 -18.15 8.64 11.39
C THR A 111 -16.65 8.37 11.19
N LEU A 112 -16.32 7.45 10.29
CA LEU A 112 -14.97 7.00 9.98
C LEU A 112 -14.75 7.07 8.46
N TYR A 113 -13.76 7.86 8.07
CA TYR A 113 -13.26 7.87 6.70
C TYR A 113 -12.17 6.79 6.60
N ALA A 114 -12.44 5.74 5.84
CA ALA A 114 -11.55 4.60 5.62
C ALA A 114 -10.81 4.81 4.30
N LEU A 115 -9.56 5.26 4.37
CA LEU A 115 -8.75 5.61 3.22
C LEU A 115 -7.64 4.56 3.02
N ASP A 116 -7.50 4.10 1.77
CA ASP A 116 -6.34 3.33 1.35
C ASP A 116 -6.05 3.58 -0.14
N ARG A 117 -4.78 3.43 -0.52
CA ARG A 117 -4.37 3.51 -1.94
C ARG A 117 -4.56 2.19 -2.67
N ASP A 118 -4.58 1.08 -1.92
CA ASP A 118 -4.70 -0.26 -2.45
C ASP A 118 -6.17 -0.56 -2.82
N PRO A 119 -6.47 -0.91 -4.08
CA PRO A 119 -7.83 -1.25 -4.50
C PRO A 119 -8.40 -2.46 -3.74
N THR A 120 -7.57 -3.41 -3.28
CA THR A 120 -8.03 -4.55 -2.47
C THR A 120 -8.53 -4.08 -1.10
N ALA A 121 -7.79 -3.17 -0.45
CA ALA A 121 -8.20 -2.58 0.83
C ALA A 121 -9.47 -1.73 0.67
N TYR A 122 -9.57 -0.95 -0.42
CA TYR A 122 -10.76 -0.17 -0.72
C TYR A 122 -12.00 -1.05 -0.95
N ALA A 123 -11.89 -2.17 -1.65
CA ALA A 123 -13.01 -3.09 -1.83
C ALA A 123 -13.56 -3.61 -0.49
N ILE A 124 -12.66 -3.88 0.48
CA ILE A 124 -13.05 -4.26 1.84
C ILE A 124 -13.70 -3.08 2.58
N ALA A 125 -13.19 -1.86 2.39
CA ALA A 125 -13.77 -0.66 2.97
C ALA A 125 -15.19 -0.38 2.42
N GLU A 126 -15.42 -0.62 1.12
CA GLU A 126 -16.73 -0.51 0.49
C GLU A 126 -17.71 -1.53 1.05
N GLN A 127 -17.31 -2.80 1.17
CA GLN A 127 -18.14 -3.83 1.82
C GLN A 127 -18.47 -3.44 3.27
N LEU A 128 -17.51 -2.87 4.00
CA LEU A 128 -17.75 -2.38 5.35
C LEU A 128 -18.69 -1.16 5.37
N SER A 129 -18.64 -0.32 4.34
CA SER A 129 -19.54 0.84 4.19
C SER A 129 -20.98 0.43 3.92
N GLU A 130 -21.21 -0.66 3.19
CA GLU A 130 -22.54 -1.25 3.00
C GLU A 130 -23.13 -1.77 4.31
N LEU A 131 -22.29 -2.37 5.18
CA LEU A 131 -22.69 -2.85 6.50
C LEU A 131 -22.93 -1.71 7.50
N TYR A 132 -22.20 -0.61 7.37
CA TYR A 132 -22.27 0.56 8.26
C TYR A 132 -22.47 1.86 7.46
N PRO A 133 -23.61 2.01 6.76
CA PRO A 133 -23.80 3.08 5.78
C PRO A 133 -23.85 4.48 6.39
N LYS A 134 -24.06 4.59 7.71
CA LYS A 134 -24.01 5.89 8.40
C LYS A 134 -22.61 6.22 8.88
N GLN A 135 -21.84 5.22 9.27
CA GLN A 135 -20.56 5.37 9.95
C GLN A 135 -19.38 5.39 9.00
N ILE A 136 -19.32 4.50 8.00
CA ILE A 136 -18.12 4.33 7.17
C ILE A 136 -18.24 5.09 5.86
N ARG A 137 -17.15 5.74 5.46
CA ARG A 137 -16.95 6.35 4.14
C ARG A 137 -15.64 5.83 3.55
N ALA A 138 -15.71 4.98 2.53
CA ALA A 138 -14.53 4.45 1.86
C ALA A 138 -13.92 5.48 0.90
N ILE A 139 -12.59 5.58 0.87
CA ILE A 139 -11.86 6.50 0.01
C ILE A 139 -10.66 5.77 -0.63
N LEU A 140 -10.69 5.64 -1.96
CA LEU A 140 -9.58 5.06 -2.72
C LEU A 140 -8.56 6.14 -3.13
N SER A 141 -7.54 6.38 -2.31
CA SER A 141 -6.51 7.39 -2.59
C SER A 141 -5.22 7.21 -1.78
N GLN A 142 -4.16 7.94 -2.17
CA GLN A 142 -3.00 8.11 -1.30
C GLN A 142 -3.36 9.02 -0.12
N PHE A 143 -2.87 8.71 1.08
CA PHE A 143 -3.12 9.55 2.26
C PHE A 143 -2.57 10.97 2.11
N SER A 144 -1.59 11.19 1.23
CA SER A 144 -1.08 12.53 0.86
C SER A 144 -2.14 13.44 0.23
N GLN A 145 -3.23 12.85 -0.29
CA GLN A 145 -4.36 13.55 -0.88
C GLN A 145 -5.58 13.62 0.04
N ALA A 146 -5.48 13.11 1.27
CA ALA A 146 -6.62 12.99 2.18
C ALA A 146 -7.30 14.33 2.45
N GLU A 147 -6.53 15.38 2.73
CA GLU A 147 -7.06 16.71 3.02
C GLU A 147 -7.94 17.26 1.88
N ALA A 148 -7.41 17.24 0.65
CA ALA A 148 -8.13 17.72 -0.53
C ALA A 148 -9.43 16.92 -0.78
N LEU A 149 -9.40 15.61 -0.55
CA LEU A 149 -10.55 14.74 -0.72
C LEU A 149 -11.62 14.96 0.35
N LEU A 150 -11.22 15.12 1.61
CA LEU A 150 -12.13 15.40 2.71
C LEU A 150 -12.82 16.76 2.53
N MET A 151 -12.07 17.80 2.13
CA MET A 151 -12.67 19.11 1.80
C MET A 151 -13.69 19.00 0.66
N LYS A 152 -13.36 18.24 -0.40
CA LYS A 152 -14.29 18.00 -1.51
C LYS A 152 -15.55 17.23 -1.07
N ALA A 153 -15.44 16.37 -0.07
CA ALA A 153 -16.56 15.66 0.55
C ALA A 153 -17.34 16.52 1.57
N GLY A 154 -16.98 17.79 1.75
CA GLY A 154 -17.67 18.73 2.64
C GLY A 154 -17.20 18.70 4.10
N VAL A 155 -16.18 17.91 4.42
CA VAL A 155 -15.57 17.87 5.76
C VAL A 155 -14.81 19.16 5.99
N GLN A 156 -15.17 19.87 7.07
CA GLN A 156 -14.57 21.15 7.38
C GLN A 156 -13.22 20.96 8.11
N PRO A 157 -12.25 21.85 7.92
CA PRO A 157 -11.02 21.83 8.70
C PRO A 157 -11.30 21.88 10.21
N GLY A 158 -10.57 21.07 10.99
CA GLY A 158 -10.71 21.03 12.45
C GLY A 158 -11.90 20.22 12.98
N THR A 159 -12.64 19.51 12.12
CA THR A 159 -13.76 18.66 12.57
C THR A 159 -13.40 17.19 12.77
N LEU A 160 -12.17 16.76 12.46
CA LEU A 160 -11.72 15.40 12.78
C LEU A 160 -11.30 15.37 14.25
N ASP A 161 -11.86 14.42 14.99
CA ASP A 161 -11.54 14.13 16.39
C ASP A 161 -10.31 13.21 16.54
N GLY A 162 -10.00 12.43 15.50
CA GLY A 162 -8.82 11.57 15.49
C GLY A 162 -8.39 11.12 14.10
N VAL A 163 -7.10 10.86 13.96
CA VAL A 163 -6.48 10.34 12.74
C VAL A 163 -5.60 9.16 13.11
N LEU A 164 -5.76 8.06 12.39
CA LEU A 164 -4.95 6.85 12.51
C LEU A 164 -4.06 6.70 11.28
N LEU A 165 -2.82 6.32 11.53
CA LEU A 165 -1.85 5.94 10.51
C LEU A 165 -1.03 4.75 11.01
N ASP A 166 -1.26 3.58 10.44
CA ASP A 166 -0.51 2.35 10.62
C ASP A 166 0.40 2.15 9.39
N LEU A 167 1.66 2.58 9.52
CA LEU A 167 2.60 2.61 8.40
C LEU A 167 3.21 1.24 8.15
N GLY A 168 2.98 0.70 6.96
CA GLY A 168 3.61 -0.55 6.54
C GLY A 168 2.94 -1.15 5.31
N CYS A 169 3.38 -2.36 4.95
CA CYS A 169 2.66 -3.19 4.00
C CYS A 169 1.62 -4.01 4.76
N SER A 170 0.44 -4.19 4.17
CA SER A 170 -0.59 -5.06 4.74
C SER A 170 -0.25 -6.55 4.55
N SER A 171 -0.83 -7.43 5.37
CA SER A 171 -0.71 -8.88 5.17
C SER A 171 -1.20 -9.30 3.77
N MET A 172 -2.28 -8.68 3.29
CA MET A 172 -2.83 -8.93 1.95
C MET A 172 -1.80 -8.65 0.84
N GLN A 173 -0.91 -7.66 1.03
CA GLN A 173 0.17 -7.36 0.08
C GLN A 173 1.34 -8.35 0.20
N LEU A 174 1.65 -8.81 1.42
CA LEU A 174 2.76 -9.74 1.69
C LEU A 174 2.41 -11.18 1.32
N ASP A 175 1.14 -11.59 1.46
CA ASP A 175 0.68 -12.96 1.27
C ASP A 175 0.43 -13.30 -0.20
N ALA A 176 0.20 -12.28 -1.03
CA ALA A 176 -0.06 -12.31 -2.46
C ALA A 176 1.25 -12.18 -3.29
N PRO A 177 1.83 -13.29 -3.79
CA PRO A 177 3.13 -13.27 -4.47
C PRO A 177 3.16 -12.33 -5.68
N GLU A 178 2.06 -12.24 -6.41
CA GLU A 178 1.90 -11.40 -7.59
C GLU A 178 2.12 -9.90 -7.31
N ARG A 179 2.00 -9.47 -6.05
CA ARG A 179 2.26 -8.09 -5.61
C ARG A 179 3.75 -7.78 -5.46
N GLY A 180 4.61 -8.80 -5.36
CA GLY A 180 6.06 -8.64 -5.31
C GLY A 180 6.64 -8.14 -3.98
N PHE A 181 5.86 -8.10 -2.90
CA PHE A 181 6.34 -7.72 -1.56
C PHE A 181 6.81 -8.92 -0.71
N SER A 182 6.41 -10.13 -1.10
CA SER A 182 6.70 -11.36 -0.35
C SER A 182 8.21 -11.61 -0.27
N LEU A 183 8.69 -11.92 0.94
CA LEU A 183 10.07 -12.37 1.18
C LEU A 183 10.26 -13.89 1.00
N ARG A 184 9.16 -14.66 0.89
CA ARG A 184 9.19 -16.13 0.92
C ARG A 184 8.77 -16.75 -0.42
N LYS A 185 7.61 -16.34 -0.91
CA LYS A 185 7.03 -16.76 -2.19
C LYS A 185 7.58 -15.88 -3.31
N ASP A 186 7.92 -16.49 -4.45
CA ASP A 186 8.42 -15.77 -5.61
C ASP A 186 7.28 -15.15 -6.44
N GLY A 187 7.48 -13.93 -6.92
CA GLY A 187 6.55 -13.23 -7.79
C GLY A 187 7.22 -12.20 -8.69
N PRO A 188 6.44 -11.50 -9.53
CA PRO A 188 6.91 -10.35 -10.28
C PRO A 188 7.47 -9.29 -9.33
N LEU A 189 8.57 -8.64 -9.71
CA LEU A 189 9.17 -7.56 -8.93
C LEU A 189 8.39 -6.25 -9.14
N ASP A 190 7.18 -6.16 -8.58
CA ASP A 190 6.28 -5.00 -8.72
C ASP A 190 6.45 -4.01 -7.55
N MET A 191 6.05 -4.40 -6.34
CA MET A 191 6.11 -3.59 -5.10
C MET A 191 5.30 -2.29 -5.11
N ARG A 192 4.32 -2.12 -6.02
CA ARG A 192 3.36 -1.00 -5.95
C ARG A 192 2.16 -1.37 -5.08
N MET A 193 1.86 -0.49 -4.12
CA MET A 193 0.71 -0.66 -3.23
C MET A 193 -0.64 -0.38 -3.91
N ASP A 194 -0.66 0.37 -5.01
CA ASP A 194 -1.90 0.79 -5.68
C ASP A 194 -2.46 -0.22 -6.69
N GLY A 195 -1.96 -1.46 -6.71
CA GLY A 195 -2.50 -2.52 -7.57
C GLY A 195 -2.50 -2.14 -9.06
N CYS A 196 -1.42 -1.50 -9.52
CA CYS A 196 -1.23 -1.10 -10.92
C CYS A 196 -2.21 -0.03 -11.44
N ARG A 197 -2.90 0.70 -10.55
CA ARG A 197 -3.82 1.80 -10.92
C ARG A 197 -3.13 2.92 -11.71
N TYR A 198 -1.82 3.08 -11.53
CA TYR A 198 -1.00 4.05 -12.26
C TYR A 198 0.03 3.29 -13.11
N PRO A 199 -0.34 2.84 -14.33
CA PRO A 199 0.53 1.97 -15.13
C PRO A 199 1.83 2.65 -15.56
N ASP A 200 1.85 3.98 -15.65
CA ASP A 200 3.04 4.77 -15.98
C ASP A 200 4.01 4.93 -14.79
N MET A 201 3.61 4.53 -13.57
CA MET A 201 4.48 4.56 -12.41
C MET A 201 5.42 3.36 -12.41
N PRO A 202 6.73 3.56 -12.19
CA PRO A 202 7.72 2.50 -12.26
C PRO A 202 7.47 1.44 -11.20
N THR A 203 7.61 0.18 -11.61
CA THR A 203 7.72 -0.98 -10.72
C THR A 203 9.11 -1.04 -10.10
N ALA A 204 9.28 -1.88 -9.07
CA ALA A 204 10.60 -2.21 -8.56
C ALA A 204 11.51 -2.82 -9.65
N ALA A 205 10.96 -3.62 -10.58
CA ALA A 205 11.68 -4.13 -11.74
C ALA A 205 12.22 -2.99 -12.62
N ASP A 206 11.40 -1.98 -12.91
CA ASP A 206 11.83 -0.82 -13.71
C ASP A 206 12.98 -0.08 -13.01
N VAL A 207 12.85 0.13 -11.69
CA VAL A 207 13.88 0.80 -10.87
C VAL A 207 15.20 0.05 -10.92
N VAL A 208 15.21 -1.26 -10.63
CA VAL A 208 16.46 -2.05 -10.58
C VAL A 208 17.08 -2.25 -11.96
N ASN A 209 16.29 -2.20 -13.04
CA ASN A 209 16.81 -2.37 -14.40
C ASN A 209 17.25 -1.06 -15.06
N ALA A 210 16.71 0.10 -14.65
CA ALA A 210 16.98 1.38 -15.31
C ALA A 210 17.96 2.31 -14.56
N LEU A 211 17.89 2.39 -13.22
CA LEU A 211 18.69 3.36 -12.48
C LEU A 211 20.19 3.05 -12.53
N ASP A 212 21.04 4.06 -12.54
CA ASP A 212 22.49 3.84 -12.44
C ASP A 212 22.91 3.30 -11.06
N GLN A 213 24.15 2.80 -10.97
CA GLN A 213 24.68 2.21 -9.75
C GLN A 213 24.67 3.18 -8.55
N GLN A 214 24.92 4.48 -8.80
CA GLN A 214 24.99 5.49 -7.74
C GLN A 214 23.60 5.76 -7.17
N ALA A 215 22.60 5.90 -8.04
CA ALA A 215 21.20 6.08 -7.65
C ALA A 215 20.68 4.86 -6.88
N LEU A 216 20.96 3.63 -7.34
CA LEU A 216 20.61 2.40 -6.62
C LEU A 216 21.26 2.35 -5.23
N ALA A 217 22.57 2.62 -5.14
CA ALA A 217 23.26 2.64 -3.85
C ALA A 217 22.70 3.73 -2.91
N SER A 218 22.28 4.87 -3.47
CA SER A 218 21.65 5.95 -2.70
C SER A 218 20.30 5.53 -2.10
N ILE A 219 19.45 4.87 -2.89
CA ILE A 219 18.16 4.32 -2.45
C ILE A 219 18.37 3.31 -1.32
N LEU A 220 19.24 2.32 -1.54
CA LEU A 220 19.52 1.26 -0.57
C LEU A 220 20.09 1.81 0.76
N ARG A 221 20.97 2.80 0.68
CA ARG A 221 21.52 3.46 1.88
C ARG A 221 20.48 4.31 2.61
N THR A 222 19.70 5.10 1.88
CA THR A 222 18.81 6.10 2.48
C THR A 222 17.55 5.45 3.06
N TYR A 223 16.96 4.50 2.34
CA TYR A 223 15.69 3.88 2.74
C TYR A 223 15.86 2.49 3.34
N GLY A 224 16.91 1.75 2.98
CA GLY A 224 17.20 0.43 3.52
C GLY A 224 18.21 0.43 4.67
N GLU A 225 18.80 1.59 4.99
CA GLU A 225 19.89 1.72 5.98
C GLU A 225 21.06 0.73 5.73
N GLU A 226 21.26 0.34 4.47
CA GLU A 226 22.12 -0.78 4.10
C GLU A 226 23.61 -0.38 4.04
N LYS A 227 24.43 -1.03 4.88
CA LYS A 227 25.88 -0.78 4.99
C LYS A 227 26.63 -1.14 3.70
N HIS A 228 26.22 -2.23 3.05
CA HIS A 228 26.78 -2.79 1.83
C HIS A 228 26.11 -2.25 0.56
N ALA A 229 25.39 -1.12 0.63
CA ALA A 229 24.61 -0.56 -0.48
C ALA A 229 25.39 -0.44 -1.80
N LYS A 230 26.68 -0.06 -1.75
CA LYS A 230 27.54 0.01 -2.94
C LYS A 230 27.82 -1.37 -3.57
N LYS A 231 28.06 -2.39 -2.74
CA LYS A 231 28.30 -3.77 -3.19
C LYS A 231 27.04 -4.33 -3.84
N ILE A 232 25.90 -4.20 -3.17
CA ILE A 232 24.60 -4.67 -3.65
C ILE A 232 24.21 -3.97 -4.96
N ALA A 233 24.34 -2.64 -5.03
CA ALA A 233 24.07 -1.91 -6.28
C ALA A 233 24.98 -2.36 -7.43
N SER A 234 26.25 -2.64 -7.16
CA SER A 234 27.18 -3.20 -8.16
C SER A 234 26.71 -4.57 -8.65
N ALA A 235 26.29 -5.45 -7.73
CA ALA A 235 25.81 -6.79 -8.07
C ALA A 235 24.53 -6.73 -8.92
N ILE A 236 23.59 -5.83 -8.59
CA ILE A 236 22.38 -5.59 -9.38
C ILE A 236 22.74 -5.14 -10.80
N VAL A 237 23.64 -4.17 -10.96
CA VAL A 237 24.06 -3.66 -12.28
C VAL A 237 24.77 -4.73 -13.10
N GLN A 238 25.61 -5.54 -12.47
CA GLN A 238 26.29 -6.65 -13.13
C GLN A 238 25.28 -7.71 -13.57
N ALA A 239 24.36 -8.14 -12.69
CA ALA A 239 23.37 -9.16 -13.01
C ALA A 239 22.44 -8.73 -14.16
N ARG A 240 21.92 -7.50 -14.13
CA ARG A 240 21.02 -7.00 -15.19
C ARG A 240 21.69 -6.83 -16.55
N SER A 241 23.03 -6.74 -16.59
CA SER A 241 23.79 -6.68 -17.84
C SER A 241 23.74 -7.99 -18.63
N ILE A 242 23.40 -9.11 -17.96
CA ILE A 242 23.25 -10.42 -18.56
C ILE A 242 21.79 -10.66 -18.93
N TYR A 243 20.89 -10.57 -17.95
CA TYR A 243 19.44 -10.69 -18.15
C TYR A 243 18.67 -9.73 -17.24
N PRO A 244 17.55 -9.14 -17.69
CA PRO A 244 16.71 -8.29 -16.84
C PRO A 244 16.24 -8.99 -15.57
N ILE A 245 16.22 -8.26 -14.46
CA ILE A 245 15.72 -8.74 -13.16
C ILE A 245 14.22 -8.49 -13.10
N THR A 246 13.41 -9.55 -13.14
CA THR A 246 11.94 -9.45 -13.23
C THR A 246 11.21 -10.07 -12.07
N ARG A 247 11.90 -10.86 -11.22
CA ARG A 247 11.29 -11.58 -10.09
C ARG A 247 11.97 -11.29 -8.75
N THR A 248 11.19 -11.44 -7.69
CA THR A 248 11.63 -11.21 -6.31
C THR A 248 12.79 -12.10 -5.87
N GLN A 249 12.77 -13.41 -6.18
CA GLN A 249 13.85 -14.32 -5.79
C GLN A 249 15.14 -14.06 -6.57
N GLN A 250 15.05 -13.58 -7.82
CA GLN A 250 16.24 -13.18 -8.57
C GLN A 250 16.97 -12.05 -7.83
N LEU A 251 16.23 -11.00 -7.44
CA LEU A 251 16.78 -9.90 -6.66
C LEU A 251 17.33 -10.38 -5.31
N ALA A 252 16.59 -11.23 -4.60
CA ALA A 252 17.03 -11.76 -3.31
C ALA A 252 18.34 -12.55 -3.42
N SER A 253 18.50 -13.40 -4.44
CA SER A 253 19.74 -14.15 -4.68
C SER A 253 20.92 -13.23 -4.97
N ILE A 254 20.72 -12.19 -5.78
CA ILE A 254 21.78 -11.19 -6.08
C ILE A 254 22.24 -10.46 -4.81
N VAL A 255 21.32 -10.18 -3.89
CA VAL A 255 21.63 -9.50 -2.62
C VAL A 255 22.35 -10.43 -1.63
N ALA A 256 22.08 -11.74 -1.69
CA ALA A 256 22.66 -12.73 -0.79
C ALA A 256 24.13 -13.09 -1.09
N GLU A 257 24.63 -12.80 -2.30
CA GLU A 257 26.03 -13.02 -2.73
C GLU A 257 27.01 -11.91 -2.25
#